data_AF-A0A6N2YKX1-F1
#
_entry.id   AF-A0A6N2YKX1-F1
#
_cell.length_a   1.000
_cell.length_b   1.000
_cell.length_c   1.000
_cell.angle_alpha   90.00
_cell.angle_beta   90.00
_cell.angle_gamma   90.00
#
_symmetry.space_group_name_H-M   'P 1'
#
loop_
_entity.id
_entity.type
_entity.pdbx_description
1 polymer ?
#
loop_
_entity_poly.entity_id
_entity_poly.type
_entity_poly.pdbx_seq_one_letter_code
_entity_poly.pdbx_strand_id
1 'polypeptide(L)'
;MVSNKTAGSRFEKEFAGILADHWFWVHLFQDNKNGQPCDVIAAKDGHAYLFDCKNCETDCFQLSRAEENQINAMILFSMMGNAVGMFAIRFPDGQVYLLPYTKLQELQGAGFKRINATVCRTQGIPLEQWLDWSDRDAGDNRK
;
A
#
# COMPACT_ATOMS: atom_id res chain seq x y z
N MET A 1 -7.70 -23.63 -13.20
CA MET A 1 -7.65 -23.18 -11.79
C MET A 1 -6.54 -22.13 -11.71
N VAL A 2 -6.91 -20.85 -11.71
CA VAL A 2 -5.92 -19.78 -11.48
C VAL A 2 -5.69 -19.73 -9.98
N SER A 3 -4.46 -20.03 -9.54
CA SER A 3 -4.09 -20.00 -8.13
C SER A 3 -4.16 -18.57 -7.60
N ASN A 4 -4.66 -18.34 -6.39
CA ASN A 4 -4.72 -17.03 -5.76
C ASN A 4 -3.34 -16.32 -5.71
N LYS A 5 -2.23 -17.08 -5.77
CA LYS A 5 -0.86 -16.54 -5.93
C LYS A 5 -0.66 -15.77 -7.25
N THR A 6 -1.32 -16.18 -8.33
CA THR A 6 -1.20 -15.54 -9.65
C THR A 6 -1.94 -14.21 -9.69
N ALA A 7 -3.03 -14.05 -8.92
CA ALA A 7 -3.79 -12.81 -8.85
C ALA A 7 -3.13 -11.76 -7.93
N GLY A 8 -2.56 -12.18 -6.80
CA GLY A 8 -1.78 -11.30 -5.90
C GLY A 8 -0.54 -10.73 -6.58
N SER A 9 0.30 -11.62 -7.13
CA SER A 9 1.51 -11.23 -7.87
C SER A 9 1.25 -10.39 -9.12
N ARG A 10 0.01 -10.41 -9.66
CA ARG A 10 -0.40 -9.52 -10.74
C ARG A 10 -0.68 -8.11 -10.25
N PHE A 11 -1.37 -7.96 -9.12
CA PHE A 11 -1.66 -6.63 -8.57
C PHE A 11 -0.39 -5.91 -8.13
N GLU A 12 0.53 -6.61 -7.46
CA GLU A 12 1.83 -6.06 -7.05
C GLU A 12 2.58 -5.45 -8.25
N LYS A 13 2.65 -6.20 -9.36
CA LYS A 13 3.30 -5.75 -10.60
C LYS A 13 2.59 -4.57 -11.25
N GLU A 14 1.26 -4.60 -11.30
CA GLU A 14 0.45 -3.49 -11.83
C GLU A 14 0.65 -2.22 -10.98
N PHE A 15 0.63 -2.35 -9.65
CA PHE A 15 0.85 -1.24 -8.73
C PHE A 15 2.26 -0.65 -8.86
N ALA A 16 3.30 -1.50 -8.94
CA ALA A 16 4.67 -1.04 -9.18
C ALA A 16 4.82 -0.36 -10.55
N GLY A 17 4.12 -0.84 -11.58
CA GLY A 17 4.06 -0.19 -12.89
C GLY A 17 3.46 1.21 -12.81
N ILE A 18 2.33 1.37 -12.11
CA ILE A 18 1.70 2.69 -11.88
C ILE A 18 2.69 3.64 -11.20
N LEU A 19 3.37 3.21 -10.14
CA LEU A 19 4.36 4.04 -9.46
C LEU A 19 5.52 4.42 -10.41
N ALA A 20 6.02 3.48 -11.20
CA ALA A 20 7.10 3.74 -12.15
C ALA A 20 6.69 4.76 -13.24
N ASP A 21 5.46 4.69 -13.74
CA ASP A 21 4.91 5.66 -14.70
C ASP A 21 4.82 7.08 -14.13
N HIS A 22 4.70 7.20 -12.79
CA HIS A 22 4.76 8.45 -12.04
C HIS A 22 6.18 8.79 -11.53
N TRP A 23 7.22 8.28 -12.20
CA TRP A 23 8.63 8.61 -11.95
C TRP A 23 9.17 8.20 -10.57
N PHE A 24 8.52 7.26 -9.89
CA PHE A 24 9.13 6.63 -8.73
C PHE A 24 10.21 5.65 -9.18
N TRP A 25 11.31 5.57 -8.44
CA TRP A 25 12.17 4.38 -8.47
C TRP A 25 11.47 3.29 -7.65
N VAL A 26 11.23 2.11 -8.23
CA VAL A 26 10.38 1.08 -7.60
C VAL A 26 11.08 -0.28 -7.61
N HIS A 27 10.91 -1.03 -6.53
CA HIS A 27 11.30 -2.43 -6.45
C HIS A 27 10.20 -3.28 -5.81
N LEU A 28 9.94 -4.44 -6.42
CA LEU A 28 9.11 -5.50 -5.83
C LEU A 28 10.00 -6.40 -5.00
N PHE A 29 9.65 -6.59 -3.73
CA PHE A 29 10.36 -7.56 -2.91
C PHE A 29 10.19 -8.98 -3.48
N GLN A 30 11.21 -9.82 -3.29
CA GLN A 30 11.19 -11.23 -3.70
C GLN A 30 11.09 -12.13 -2.49
N ASP A 31 10.40 -13.26 -2.67
CA ASP A 31 10.16 -14.22 -1.59
C ASP A 31 11.50 -14.72 -1.05
N ASN A 32 11.76 -14.43 0.22
CA ASN A 32 12.89 -14.99 0.95
C ASN A 32 12.40 -15.97 2.01
N LYS A 33 13.30 -16.83 2.49
CA LYS A 33 13.00 -17.93 3.42
C LYS A 33 12.31 -17.50 4.73
N ASN A 34 12.42 -16.23 5.12
CA ASN A 34 11.92 -15.71 6.40
C ASN A 34 10.66 -14.85 6.25
N GLY A 35 10.05 -14.85 5.06
CA GLY A 35 8.92 -13.99 4.73
C GLY A 35 9.36 -12.59 4.31
N GLN A 36 8.68 -12.03 3.32
CA GLN A 36 8.91 -10.65 2.90
C GLN A 36 8.29 -9.70 3.92
N PRO A 37 8.94 -8.55 4.21
CA PRO A 37 8.38 -7.57 5.14
C PRO A 37 7.15 -6.84 4.56
N CYS A 38 7.11 -6.62 3.25
CA CYS A 38 6.06 -5.95 2.47
C CYS A 38 6.27 -6.32 0.99
N ASP A 39 5.37 -5.88 0.10
CA ASP A 39 5.42 -6.24 -1.32
C ASP A 39 6.24 -5.26 -2.18
N VAL A 40 6.14 -3.95 -1.90
CA VAL A 40 6.72 -2.90 -2.75
C VAL A 40 7.48 -1.86 -1.92
N ILE A 41 8.67 -1.48 -2.38
CA ILE A 41 9.37 -0.27 -1.93
C ILE A 41 9.51 0.69 -3.11
N ALA A 42 9.27 1.97 -2.86
CA ALA A 42 9.42 3.01 -3.85
C ALA A 42 10.18 4.20 -3.27
N ALA A 43 10.84 4.97 -4.12
CA ALA A 43 11.52 6.19 -3.73
C ALA A 43 11.32 7.29 -4.78
N LYS A 44 11.14 8.52 -4.31
CA LYS A 44 10.97 9.70 -5.15
C LYS A 44 11.30 10.96 -4.35
N ASP A 45 12.07 11.86 -4.95
CA ASP A 45 12.42 13.18 -4.38
C ASP A 45 12.90 13.13 -2.92
N GLY A 46 13.82 12.21 -2.64
CA GLY A 46 14.42 12.03 -1.31
C GLY A 46 13.54 11.31 -0.29
N HIS A 47 12.31 10.92 -0.66
CA HIS A 47 11.40 10.16 0.20
C HIS A 47 11.35 8.70 -0.22
N ALA A 48 11.34 7.81 0.78
CA ALA A 48 11.12 6.38 0.58
C ALA A 48 9.73 5.99 1.11
N TYR A 49 9.08 5.09 0.40
CA TYR A 49 7.71 4.61 0.64
C TYR A 49 7.68 3.09 0.66
N LEU A 50 6.86 2.53 1.56
CA LEU A 50 6.70 1.10 1.72
C LEU A 50 5.22 0.72 1.60
N PHE A 51 4.94 -0.26 0.75
CA PHE A 51 3.57 -0.71 0.47
C PHE A 51 3.41 -2.22 0.57
N ASP A 52 2.24 -2.63 1.05
CA ASP A 52 1.75 -3.99 0.98
C ASP A 52 0.43 -4.04 0.20
N CYS A 53 0.38 -4.87 -0.84
CA CYS A 53 -0.68 -4.92 -1.84
C CYS A 53 -1.76 -5.93 -1.46
N LYS A 54 -2.98 -5.44 -1.26
CA LYS A 54 -4.16 -6.25 -0.94
C LYS A 54 -5.17 -6.21 -2.07
N ASN A 55 -5.21 -7.26 -2.87
CA ASN A 55 -6.25 -7.44 -3.88
C ASN A 55 -7.49 -8.08 -3.25
N CYS A 56 -8.66 -7.42 -3.32
CA CYS A 56 -9.93 -7.93 -2.79
C CYS A 56 -10.75 -8.59 -3.90
N GLU A 57 -11.22 -9.80 -3.64
CA GLU A 57 -12.17 -10.52 -4.51
C GLU A 57 -13.62 -10.08 -4.27
N THR A 58 -13.89 -9.49 -3.10
CA THR A 58 -15.20 -8.97 -2.70
C THR A 58 -15.13 -7.48 -2.42
N ASP A 59 -16.28 -6.86 -2.18
CA ASP A 59 -16.42 -5.43 -1.85
C ASP A 59 -15.85 -5.03 -0.48
N CYS A 60 -15.27 -5.98 0.26
CA CYS A 60 -14.72 -5.77 1.59
C CYS A 60 -13.28 -6.29 1.71
N PHE A 61 -12.43 -5.49 2.34
CA PHE A 61 -11.13 -5.90 2.86
C PHE A 61 -11.26 -6.39 4.30
N GLN A 62 -10.85 -7.62 4.57
CA GLN A 62 -10.75 -8.16 5.94
C GLN A 62 -9.47 -7.63 6.60
N LEU A 63 -9.58 -6.96 7.75
CA LEU A 63 -8.41 -6.37 8.42
C LEU A 63 -7.43 -7.43 8.92
N SER A 64 -7.86 -8.67 9.12
CA SER A 64 -6.98 -9.80 9.47
C SER A 64 -6.02 -10.21 8.36
N ARG A 65 -6.19 -9.68 7.12
CA ARG A 65 -5.26 -9.89 6.02
C ARG A 65 -4.01 -9.01 6.13
N ALA A 66 -4.01 -8.01 7.00
CA ALA A 66 -2.79 -7.28 7.38
C ALA A 66 -2.04 -8.12 8.42
N GLU A 67 -1.00 -8.80 7.97
CA GLU A 67 -0.22 -9.70 8.81
C GLU A 67 0.70 -8.92 9.77
N GLU A 68 1.01 -9.48 10.93
CA GLU A 68 1.77 -8.79 11.98
C GLU A 68 3.17 -8.40 11.53
N ASN A 69 3.86 -9.24 10.76
CA ASN A 69 5.15 -8.93 10.16
C ASN A 69 5.10 -7.71 9.24
N GLN A 70 4.00 -7.54 8.47
CA GLN A 70 3.80 -6.40 7.58
C GLN A 70 3.65 -5.10 8.37
N ILE A 71 2.83 -5.14 9.42
CA ILE A 71 2.63 -3.99 10.32
C ILE A 71 3.95 -3.63 11.03
N ASN A 72 4.68 -4.61 11.55
CA ASN A 72 5.97 -4.39 12.22
C ASN A 72 7.02 -3.80 11.27
N ALA A 73 7.05 -4.25 10.00
CA ALA A 73 7.90 -3.68 8.98
C ALA A 73 7.56 -2.21 8.69
N MET A 74 6.27 -1.89 8.54
CA MET A 74 5.80 -0.52 8.31
C MET A 74 6.11 0.41 9.50
N ILE A 75 5.96 -0.07 10.74
CA ILE A 75 6.35 0.67 11.95
C ILE A 75 7.84 0.97 11.92
N LEU A 76 8.69 -0.05 11.76
CA LEU A 76 10.14 0.12 11.78
C LEU A 76 10.59 1.07 10.66
N PHE A 77 10.06 0.90 9.45
CA PHE A 77 10.34 1.76 8.31
C PHE A 77 10.05 3.25 8.61
N SER A 78 8.89 3.52 9.21
CA SER A 78 8.47 4.87 9.58
C SER A 78 9.31 5.43 10.73
N MET A 79 9.67 4.62 11.72
CA MET A 79 10.55 5.00 12.83
C MET A 79 11.95 5.42 12.38
N MET A 80 12.42 4.90 11.23
CA MET A 80 13.71 5.29 10.64
C MET A 80 13.65 6.63 9.87
N GLY A 81 12.53 7.34 9.91
CA GLY A 81 12.37 8.67 9.29
C GLY A 81 11.86 8.63 7.85
N ASN A 82 11.42 7.47 7.35
CA ASN A 82 10.80 7.35 6.03
C ASN A 82 9.30 7.69 6.07
N ALA A 83 8.65 7.73 4.91
CA ALA A 83 7.21 7.95 4.84
C ALA A 83 6.43 6.85 5.57
N VAL A 84 5.20 7.16 5.98
CA VAL A 84 4.32 6.20 6.64
C VAL A 84 4.06 4.99 5.73
N GLY A 85 4.23 3.78 6.27
CA GLY A 85 3.91 2.55 5.54
C GLY A 85 2.41 2.42 5.28
N MET A 86 2.05 1.92 4.09
CA MET A 86 0.66 1.90 3.62
C MET A 86 0.25 0.53 3.06
N PHE A 87 -1.01 0.16 3.26
CA PHE A 87 -1.65 -0.92 2.51
C PHE A 87 -2.27 -0.36 1.23
N ALA A 88 -1.86 -0.86 0.07
CA ALA A 88 -2.51 -0.57 -1.20
C ALA A 88 -3.65 -1.58 -1.40
N ILE A 89 -4.89 -1.15 -1.25
CA ILE A 89 -6.08 -2.03 -1.27
C ILE A 89 -6.84 -1.80 -2.57
N ARG A 90 -6.93 -2.84 -3.41
CA ARG A 90 -7.74 -2.83 -4.63
C ARG A 90 -9.07 -3.53 -4.42
N PHE A 91 -10.16 -2.88 -4.78
CA PHE A 91 -11.51 -3.45 -4.76
C PHE A 91 -11.93 -4.00 -6.14
N PRO A 92 -13.02 -4.80 -6.24
CA PRO A 92 -13.44 -5.44 -7.50
C PRO A 92 -13.79 -4.47 -8.64
N ASP A 93 -14.11 -3.22 -8.32
CA ASP A 93 -14.33 -2.13 -9.29
C ASP A 93 -13.02 -1.57 -9.88
N GLY A 94 -11.87 -2.09 -9.45
CA GLY A 94 -10.54 -1.68 -9.87
C GLY A 94 -9.97 -0.50 -9.09
N GLN A 95 -10.75 0.15 -8.23
CA GLN A 95 -10.28 1.30 -7.45
C GLN A 95 -9.24 0.86 -6.42
N VAL A 96 -8.16 1.65 -6.32
CA VAL A 96 -7.09 1.44 -5.36
C VAL A 96 -7.10 2.56 -4.33
N TYR A 97 -7.08 2.17 -3.06
CA TYR A 97 -6.96 3.07 -1.92
C TYR A 97 -5.69 2.75 -1.14
N LEU A 98 -4.97 3.78 -0.71
CA LEU A 98 -3.85 3.68 0.20
C LEU A 98 -4.34 3.90 1.63
N LEU A 99 -4.15 2.92 2.49
CA LEU A 99 -4.51 2.99 3.91
C LEU A 99 -3.24 2.96 4.77
N PRO A 100 -2.88 4.04 5.48
CA PRO A 100 -1.75 4.03 6.41
C PRO A 100 -1.90 2.95 7.48
N TYR A 101 -0.80 2.33 7.90
CA TYR A 101 -0.84 1.30 8.94
C TYR A 101 -1.44 1.83 10.26
N THR A 102 -1.19 3.10 10.58
CA THR A 102 -1.75 3.78 11.75
C THR A 102 -3.28 3.82 11.72
N LYS A 103 -3.86 4.12 10.55
CA LYS A 103 -5.32 4.10 10.35
C LYS A 103 -5.89 2.70 10.40
N LEU A 104 -5.18 1.70 9.88
CA LEU A 104 -5.58 0.30 10.04
C LEU A 104 -5.64 -0.10 11.52
N GLN A 105 -4.65 0.28 12.33
CA GLN A 105 -4.63 0.01 13.77
C GLN A 105 -5.74 0.75 14.53
N GLU A 106 -6.02 2.02 14.19
CA GLU A 106 -7.15 2.76 14.75
C GLU A 106 -8.48 2.05 14.49
N LEU A 107 -8.71 1.59 13.25
CA LEU A 107 -9.92 0.86 12.86
C LEU A 107 -10.04 -0.49 13.58
N GLN A 108 -8.93 -1.23 13.72
CA GLN A 108 -8.90 -2.46 14.51
C GLN A 108 -9.22 -2.19 15.98
N GLY A 109 -8.65 -1.14 16.57
CA GLY A 109 -8.90 -0.70 17.94
C GLY A 109 -10.35 -0.26 18.18
N ALA A 110 -10.99 0.34 17.17
CA ALA A 110 -12.42 0.67 17.17
C ALA A 110 -13.33 -0.54 16.94
N GLY A 111 -12.77 -1.75 16.81
CA GLY A 111 -13.52 -3.01 16.71
C GLY A 111 -13.91 -3.42 15.29
N PHE A 112 -13.48 -2.69 14.25
CA PHE A 112 -13.73 -3.10 12.87
C PHE A 112 -13.02 -4.42 12.57
N LYS A 113 -13.69 -5.30 11.82
CA LYS A 113 -13.12 -6.56 11.31
C LYS A 113 -12.91 -6.54 9.80
N ARG A 114 -13.70 -5.72 9.10
CA ARG A 114 -13.63 -5.50 7.65
C ARG A 114 -13.98 -4.07 7.32
N ILE A 115 -13.50 -3.59 6.18
CA ILE A 115 -13.78 -2.26 5.64
C ILE A 115 -14.11 -2.37 4.14
N ASN A 116 -14.93 -1.48 3.62
CA ASN A 116 -15.27 -1.42 2.20
C ASN A 116 -14.68 -0.15 1.56
N ALA A 117 -14.88 0.01 0.25
CA ALA A 117 -14.39 1.18 -0.49
C ALA A 117 -14.86 2.52 0.10
N THR A 118 -16.09 2.60 0.64
CA THR A 118 -16.61 3.81 1.30
C THR A 118 -15.80 4.18 2.54
N VAL A 119 -15.47 3.20 3.37
CA VAL A 119 -14.58 3.43 4.53
C VAL A 119 -13.19 3.84 4.04
N CYS A 120 -12.61 3.15 3.05
CA CYS A 120 -11.31 3.52 2.50
C CYS A 120 -11.28 4.92 1.88
N ARG A 121 -12.38 5.41 1.32
CA ARG A 121 -12.50 6.78 0.80
C ARG A 121 -12.44 7.84 1.90
N THR A 122 -12.92 7.52 3.10
CA THR A 122 -12.98 8.48 4.22
C THR A 122 -11.81 8.35 5.19
N GLN A 123 -11.20 7.16 5.29
CA GLN A 123 -10.14 6.85 6.24
C GLN A 123 -8.77 6.60 5.58
N GLY A 124 -8.76 6.33 4.28
CA GLY A 124 -7.56 6.21 3.46
C GLY A 124 -7.49 7.32 2.41
N ILE A 125 -6.67 7.10 1.38
CA ILE A 125 -6.42 8.06 0.31
C ILE A 125 -6.62 7.33 -1.03
N PRO A 126 -7.49 7.80 -1.93
CA PRO A 126 -7.53 7.30 -3.31
C PRO A 126 -6.14 7.39 -3.97
N LEU A 127 -5.70 6.34 -4.68
CA LEU A 127 -4.36 6.29 -5.27
C LEU A 127 -4.06 7.49 -6.17
N GLU A 128 -5.00 7.85 -7.04
CA GLU A 128 -4.87 8.99 -7.96
C GLU A 128 -4.59 10.30 -7.20
N GLN A 129 -5.32 10.53 -6.11
CA GLN A 129 -5.14 11.72 -5.27
C GLN A 129 -3.76 11.73 -4.59
N TRP A 130 -3.28 10.58 -4.13
CA TRP A 130 -1.97 10.47 -3.51
C TRP A 130 -0.83 10.68 -4.52
N LEU A 131 -0.98 10.17 -5.75
CA LEU A 131 -0.03 10.39 -6.85
C LEU A 131 0.05 11.87 -7.21
N ASP A 132 -1.10 12.54 -7.34
CA ASP A 132 -1.19 13.99 -7.59
C ASP A 132 -0.44 14.83 -6.56
N TRP A 133 -0.50 14.47 -5.28
CA TRP A 133 0.25 15.14 -4.21
C TRP A 133 1.74 14.87 -4.33
N SER A 134 2.10 13.60 -4.53
CA SER A 134 3.50 13.18 -4.69
C SER A 134 4.19 13.81 -5.90
N ASP A 135 3.43 14.11 -6.96
CA ASP A 135 3.92 14.82 -8.16
C ASP A 135 4.09 16.33 -7.93
N ARG A 136 3.31 16.94 -7.02
CA ARG A 136 3.39 18.39 -6.73
C ARG A 136 4.54 18.71 -5.78
N ASP A 137 4.77 17.88 -4.76
CA ASP A 137 5.88 18.05 -3.83
C ASP A 137 7.24 17.92 -4.56
N ALA A 138 7.29 17.11 -5.64
CA ALA A 138 8.42 16.98 -6.56
C ALA A 138 8.79 18.28 -7.32
N GLY A 139 7.82 19.17 -7.50
CA GLY A 139 7.98 20.40 -8.27
C GLY A 139 8.65 21.52 -7.48
N ASP A 140 8.52 21.52 -6.15
CA ASP A 140 9.06 22.58 -5.28
C ASP A 140 10.52 22.33 -4.90
N ASN A 141 10.94 21.06 -4.78
CA ASN A 141 12.32 20.65 -4.51
C ASN A 141 13.28 20.71 -5.73
N ARG A 142 12.80 21.16 -6.91
CA ARG A 142 13.60 21.35 -8.13
C ARG A 142 14.06 22.80 -8.35
N LYS A 143 14.12 23.60 -7.29
CA LYS A 143 14.67 24.97 -7.32
C LYS A 143 16.02 25.07 -6.63
#